data_AF-A0A1Y3CWS7-F1
#
_entry.id   AF-A0A1Y3CWS7-F1
#
_cell.length_a   1.000
_cell.length_b   1.000
_cell.length_c   1.000
_cell.angle_alpha   90.00
_cell.angle_beta   90.00
_cell.angle_gamma   90.00
#
_symmetry.space_group_name_H-M   'P 1'
#
loop_
_entity.id
_entity.type
_entity.pdbx_description
1 polymer ?
#
loop_
_entity_poly.entity_id
_entity_poly.type
_entity_poly.pdbx_seq_one_letter_code
_entity_poly.pdbx_strand_id
1 'polypeptide(L)'
;MISDILEKYDQLTAAQKEIFAGYGLRQVKHFVEISLPNIEPVLPANTHVQGINAEGKVQAINHVSQQTYLWISDLQWQERPIATSNVDLKEDFLAVWKIFNLQAYDLIDLSHIHRDFLQSQPV
;
A
#
# COMPACT_ATOMS: atom_id res chain seq x y z
N MET A 1 12.70 -15.89 -7.49
CA MET A 1 12.91 -15.62 -6.05
C MET A 1 13.83 -14.42 -5.94
N ILE A 2 13.47 -13.41 -5.14
CA ILE A 2 14.30 -12.22 -4.93
C ILE A 2 15.51 -12.66 -4.10
N SER A 3 16.71 -12.64 -4.69
CA SER A 3 17.92 -13.26 -4.12
C SER A 3 18.41 -12.59 -2.84
N ASP A 4 18.13 -11.30 -2.68
CA ASP A 4 18.51 -10.42 -1.57
C ASP A 4 17.31 -10.04 -0.67
N ILE A 5 16.28 -10.91 -0.63
CA ILE A 5 15.02 -10.64 0.08
C ILE A 5 15.22 -10.35 1.57
N LEU A 6 16.13 -11.05 2.26
CA LEU A 6 16.40 -10.84 3.68
C LEU A 6 17.00 -9.44 3.92
N GLU A 7 18.02 -9.07 3.13
CA GLU A 7 18.67 -7.76 3.23
C GLU A 7 17.67 -6.62 2.96
N LYS A 8 16.79 -6.78 1.97
CA LYS A 8 15.72 -5.80 1.66
C LYS A 8 14.67 -5.76 2.76
N TYR A 9 14.31 -6.90 3.34
CA TYR A 9 13.35 -6.97 4.44
C TYR A 9 13.90 -6.29 5.71
N ASP A 10 15.19 -6.42 6.00
CA ASP A 10 15.82 -5.80 7.17
C ASP A 10 15.95 -4.27 7.06
N GLN A 11 15.90 -3.72 5.84
CA GLN A 11 15.82 -2.27 5.61
C GLN A 11 14.44 -1.68 5.94
N LEU A 12 13.40 -2.50 6.07
CA LEU A 12 12.05 -2.05 6.33
C LEU A 12 11.86 -1.55 7.78
N THR A 13 11.10 -0.47 7.94
CA THR A 13 10.56 -0.07 9.25
C THR A 13 9.53 -1.08 9.75
N ALA A 14 9.12 -0.96 11.02
CA ALA A 14 8.08 -1.83 11.60
C ALA A 14 6.77 -1.80 10.78
N ALA A 15 6.27 -0.60 10.46
CA ALA A 15 5.05 -0.43 9.65
C ALA A 15 5.21 -1.04 8.23
N GLN A 16 6.38 -0.89 7.62
CA GLN A 16 6.65 -1.47 6.30
C GLN A 16 6.74 -3.00 6.35
N LYS A 17 7.24 -3.58 7.45
CA LYS A 17 7.22 -5.03 7.69
C LYS A 17 5.79 -5.55 7.85
N GLU A 18 4.92 -4.80 8.52
CA GLU A 18 3.49 -5.13 8.60
C GLU A 18 2.84 -5.09 7.21
N ILE A 19 3.14 -4.06 6.39
CA ILE A 19 2.66 -4.00 5.00
C ILE A 19 3.17 -5.19 4.18
N PHE A 20 4.46 -5.51 4.29
CA PHE A 20 5.05 -6.65 3.61
C PHE A 20 4.36 -7.96 4.00
N ALA A 21 4.09 -8.16 5.30
CA ALA A 21 3.48 -9.38 5.80
C ALA A 21 1.98 -9.48 5.48
N GLY A 22 1.25 -8.38 5.58
CA GLY A 22 -0.21 -8.34 5.39
C GLY A 22 -0.65 -8.32 3.94
N TYR A 23 0.04 -7.56 3.08
CA TYR A 23 -0.35 -7.38 1.67
C TYR A 23 0.52 -8.21 0.72
N GLY A 24 1.81 -8.34 1.02
CA GLY A 24 2.79 -8.94 0.13
C GLY A 24 3.18 -8.04 -1.05
N LEU A 25 4.32 -8.35 -1.67
CA LEU A 25 4.92 -7.52 -2.72
C LEU A 25 4.04 -7.35 -3.96
N ARG A 26 3.25 -8.37 -4.34
CA ARG A 26 2.32 -8.27 -5.46
C ARG A 26 1.27 -7.18 -5.24
N GLN A 27 0.68 -7.10 -4.04
CA GLN A 27 -0.33 -6.10 -3.74
C GLN A 27 0.28 -4.71 -3.57
N VAL A 28 1.49 -4.62 -2.99
CA VAL A 28 2.24 -3.36 -2.94
C VAL A 28 2.48 -2.83 -4.36
N LYS A 29 2.97 -3.67 -5.29
CA LYS A 29 3.15 -3.28 -6.69
C LYS A 29 1.83 -2.87 -7.34
N HIS A 30 0.77 -3.66 -7.15
CA HIS A 30 -0.54 -3.33 -7.69
C HIS A 30 -1.06 -1.99 -7.18
N PHE A 31 -0.96 -1.72 -5.87
CA PHE A 31 -1.39 -0.46 -5.30
C PHE A 31 -0.63 0.72 -5.90
N VAL A 32 0.70 0.64 -5.97
CA VAL A 32 1.56 1.72 -6.45
C VAL A 32 1.45 1.96 -7.96
N GLU A 33 1.46 0.90 -8.77
CA GLU A 33 1.54 1.03 -10.24
C GLU A 33 0.19 0.99 -10.94
N ILE A 34 -0.86 0.49 -10.28
CA ILE A 34 -2.19 0.34 -10.89
C ILE A 34 -3.23 1.16 -10.12
N SER A 35 -3.33 1.00 -8.81
CA SER A 35 -4.38 1.70 -8.05
C SER A 35 -4.13 3.21 -8.00
N LEU A 36 -2.96 3.67 -7.55
CA LEU A 36 -2.66 5.10 -7.43
C LEU A 36 -2.88 5.88 -8.74
N PRO A 37 -2.34 5.45 -9.90
CA PRO A 37 -2.53 6.17 -11.16
C PRO A 37 -3.99 6.26 -11.61
N ASN A 38 -4.85 5.34 -11.18
CA ASN A 38 -6.27 5.35 -11.51
C ASN A 38 -7.11 6.24 -10.58
N ILE A 39 -6.72 6.33 -9.30
CA ILE A 39 -7.54 7.01 -8.28
C ILE A 39 -7.11 8.45 -8.00
N GLU A 40 -5.81 8.76 -8.12
CA GLU A 40 -5.28 10.10 -7.85
C GLU A 40 -5.81 11.16 -8.83
N PRO A 41 -5.95 10.90 -10.15
CA PRO A 41 -6.46 11.90 -11.10
C PRO A 41 -7.91 12.34 -10.87
N VAL A 42 -8.70 11.53 -10.16
CA VAL A 42 -10.13 11.79 -9.90
C VAL A 42 -10.40 12.15 -8.45
N LEU A 43 -9.35 12.47 -7.68
CA LEU A 43 -9.48 12.94 -6.31
C LEU A 43 -10.31 14.23 -6.22
N PRO A 44 -11.13 14.39 -5.17
CA PRO A 44 -11.75 15.67 -4.87
C PRO A 44 -10.69 16.77 -4.65
N ALA A 45 -11.07 18.02 -4.92
CA ALA A 45 -10.17 19.15 -4.72
C ALA A 45 -9.64 19.21 -3.28
N ASN A 46 -8.37 19.59 -3.13
CA ASN A 46 -7.68 19.69 -1.85
C ASN A 46 -7.53 18.36 -1.08
N THR A 47 -7.64 17.22 -1.75
CA THR A 47 -7.42 15.91 -1.13
C THR A 47 -6.12 15.25 -1.58
N HIS A 48 -5.60 14.36 -0.73
CA HIS A 48 -4.53 13.44 -1.09
C HIS A 48 -4.85 12.04 -0.56
N VAL A 49 -4.42 11.01 -1.28
CA VAL A 49 -4.47 9.63 -0.79
C VAL A 49 -3.55 9.50 0.42
N GLN A 50 -4.11 9.07 1.55
CA GLN A 50 -3.35 8.74 2.76
C GLN A 50 -2.78 7.32 2.69
N GLY A 51 -3.54 6.37 2.13
CA GLY A 51 -3.13 4.95 2.10
C GLY A 51 -4.32 4.00 2.18
N ILE A 52 -4.13 2.84 2.78
CA ILE A 52 -5.17 1.81 2.96
C ILE A 52 -5.59 1.79 4.43
N ASN A 53 -6.88 1.94 4.71
CA ASN A 53 -7.40 1.91 6.07
C ASN A 53 -7.61 0.47 6.59
N ALA A 54 -7.94 0.34 7.87
CA ALA A 54 -8.21 -0.94 8.52
C ALA A 54 -9.34 -1.79 7.88
N GLU A 55 -10.19 -1.22 7.01
CA GLU A 55 -11.21 -1.98 6.24
C GLU A 55 -10.66 -2.53 4.91
N GLY A 56 -9.38 -2.30 4.61
CA GLY A 56 -8.77 -2.63 3.32
C GLY A 56 -9.18 -1.69 2.18
N LYS A 57 -9.73 -0.51 2.50
CA LYS A 57 -10.15 0.49 1.51
C LYS A 57 -9.13 1.59 1.37
N VAL A 58 -8.97 2.09 0.15
CA VAL A 58 -8.11 3.27 -0.07
C VAL A 58 -8.80 4.50 0.50
N GLN A 59 -8.08 5.25 1.33
CA GLN A 59 -8.55 6.44 2.01
C GLN A 59 -7.78 7.68 1.53
N ALA A 60 -8.51 8.76 1.32
CA ALA A 60 -7.96 10.10 1.09
C ALA A 60 -8.49 11.08 2.15
N ILE A 61 -7.76 12.16 2.36
CA ILE A 61 -8.13 13.21 3.31
C ILE A 61 -8.01 14.59 2.66
N ASN A 62 -8.95 15.47 2.99
CA ASN A 62 -8.86 16.88 2.65
C ASN A 62 -7.94 17.62 3.62
N HIS A 63 -6.92 18.32 3.12
CA HIS A 63 -5.95 18.99 3.98
C HIS A 63 -6.52 20.20 4.73
N VAL A 64 -7.63 20.79 4.25
CA VAL A 64 -8.29 21.94 4.87
C VAL A 64 -9.37 21.50 5.85
N SER A 65 -10.31 20.69 5.40
CA SER A 65 -11.49 20.31 6.20
C SER A 65 -11.29 19.07 7.08
N GLN A 66 -10.21 18.32 6.86
CA GLN A 66 -9.99 16.99 7.46
C GLN A 66 -11.05 15.95 7.08
N GLN A 67 -11.92 16.27 6.12
CA GLN A 67 -12.92 15.34 5.58
C GLN A 67 -12.23 14.13 4.95
N THR A 68 -12.75 12.93 5.22
CA THR A 68 -12.21 11.69 4.65
C THR A 68 -13.03 11.24 3.45
N TYR A 69 -12.37 10.54 2.53
CA TYR A 69 -12.97 9.97 1.33
C TYR A 69 -12.49 8.54 1.17
N LEU A 70 -13.39 7.63 0.81
CA LEU A 70 -13.04 6.24 0.52
C LEU A 70 -13.24 5.94 -0.95
N TRP A 71 -12.27 5.24 -1.55
CA TRP A 71 -12.43 4.69 -2.88
C TRP A 71 -13.37 3.48 -2.83
N ILE A 72 -14.47 3.54 -3.57
CA ILE A 72 -15.47 2.46 -3.65
C ILE A 72 -15.43 1.78 -5.01
N SER A 73 -16.00 0.57 -5.09
CA SER A 73 -15.98 -0.30 -6.26
C SER A 73 -16.55 0.34 -7.54
N ASP A 74 -17.37 1.38 -7.41
CA ASP A 74 -17.95 2.13 -8.54
C ASP A 74 -16.97 3.14 -9.18
N LEU A 75 -15.67 3.02 -8.87
CA LEU A 75 -14.60 3.89 -9.35
C LEU A 75 -14.80 5.36 -8.97
N GLN A 76 -15.28 5.59 -7.75
CA GLN A 76 -15.59 6.92 -7.22
C GLN A 76 -15.09 7.09 -5.80
N TRP A 77 -14.82 8.35 -5.44
CA TRP A 77 -14.55 8.76 -4.07
C TRP A 77 -15.86 9.06 -3.35
N GLN A 78 -16.13 8.34 -2.27
CA GLN A 78 -17.28 8.57 -1.40
C GLN A 78 -16.84 9.31 -0.14
N GLU A 79 -17.46 10.47 0.11
CA GLU A 79 -17.26 11.23 1.34
C GLU A 79 -17.68 10.43 2.58
N ARG A 80 -16.86 10.50 3.64
CA ARG A 80 -17.10 9.85 4.93
C ARG A 80 -16.79 10.80 6.08
N PRO A 81 -17.50 10.68 7.22
CA PRO A 81 -17.19 11.47 8.41
C PRO A 81 -15.71 11.43 8.76
N ILE A 82 -15.21 12.49 9.41
CA ILE A 82 -13.83 12.55 9.88
C ILE A 82 -13.55 11.32 10.74
N ALA A 83 -12.62 10.48 10.30
CA ALA A 83 -12.26 9.24 10.96
C ALA A 83 -10.75 9.19 11.18
N THR A 84 -10.34 9.00 12.43
CA THR A 84 -8.96 8.62 12.80
C THR A 84 -8.85 7.10 12.73
N SER A 85 -9.00 6.54 11.54
CA SER A 85 -8.73 5.12 11.33
C SER A 85 -7.23 4.90 11.28
N ASN A 86 -6.76 3.73 11.74
CA ASN A 86 -5.40 3.30 11.47
C ASN A 86 -5.26 3.13 9.95
N VAL A 87 -4.29 3.81 9.34
CA VAL A 87 -4.04 3.82 7.90
C VAL A 87 -2.62 3.36 7.65
N ASP A 88 -2.49 2.30 6.86
CA ASP A 88 -1.21 1.91 6.27
C ASP A 88 -0.86 2.95 5.21
N LEU A 89 0.18 3.74 5.47
CA LEU A 89 0.45 4.96 4.72
C LEU A 89 0.93 4.66 3.30
N LYS A 90 0.45 5.48 2.35
CA LYS A 90 0.87 5.44 0.94
C LYS A 90 2.39 5.52 0.82
N GLU A 91 3.02 6.35 1.64
CA GLU A 91 4.47 6.55 1.68
C GLU A 91 5.21 5.26 2.04
N ASP A 92 4.66 4.44 2.94
CA ASP A 92 5.24 3.15 3.30
C ASP A 92 5.07 2.12 2.17
N PHE A 93 3.94 2.12 1.46
CA PHE A 93 3.79 1.32 0.23
C PHE A 93 4.83 1.71 -0.83
N LEU A 94 5.03 3.01 -1.06
CA LEU A 94 6.04 3.52 -2.00
C LEU A 94 7.46 3.14 -1.56
N ALA A 95 7.75 3.18 -0.26
CA ALA A 95 9.04 2.77 0.29
C ALA A 95 9.30 1.27 0.07
N VAL A 96 8.34 0.40 0.41
CA VAL A 96 8.46 -1.05 0.15
C VAL A 96 8.64 -1.30 -1.36
N TRP A 97 7.83 -0.65 -2.19
CA TRP A 97 7.94 -0.75 -3.65
C TRP A 97 9.35 -0.41 -4.15
N LYS A 98 9.94 0.66 -3.62
CA LYS A 98 11.28 1.13 -3.99
C LYS A 98 12.39 0.23 -3.46
N ILE A 99 12.34 -0.15 -2.18
CA ILE A 99 13.34 -1.02 -1.53
C ILE A 99 13.43 -2.35 -2.26
N PHE A 100 12.29 -2.92 -2.66
CA PHE A 100 12.25 -4.17 -3.42
C PHE A 100 12.44 -4.00 -4.93
N ASN A 101 12.56 -2.76 -5.43
CA ASN A 101 12.65 -2.45 -6.85
C ASN A 101 11.56 -3.17 -7.67
N LEU A 102 10.31 -3.08 -7.19
CA LEU A 102 9.22 -3.89 -7.73
C LEU A 102 8.92 -3.58 -9.20
N GLN A 103 9.33 -2.42 -9.72
CA GLN A 103 9.27 -2.09 -11.14
C GLN A 103 9.92 -3.17 -12.03
N ALA A 104 10.99 -3.82 -11.56
CA ALA A 104 11.75 -4.81 -12.31
C ALA A 104 11.08 -6.19 -12.40
N TYR A 105 9.92 -6.39 -11.78
CA TYR A 105 9.25 -7.68 -11.68
C TYR A 105 7.82 -7.61 -12.22
N ASP A 106 7.37 -8.68 -12.85
CA ASP A 106 5.96 -8.83 -13.19
C ASP A 106 5.13 -9.19 -11.95
N LEU A 107 3.84 -8.83 -11.96
CA LEU A 107 2.95 -9.10 -10.82
C LEU A 107 2.86 -10.59 -10.47
N ILE A 108 2.92 -11.47 -11.48
CA ILE A 108 2.80 -12.91 -11.27
C ILE A 108 4.00 -13.45 -10.49
N ASP A 109 5.20 -12.93 -10.74
CA ASP A 109 6.45 -13.36 -10.11
C ASP A 109 6.53 -12.98 -8.64
N LEU A 110 5.76 -11.97 -8.22
CA LEU A 110 5.68 -11.49 -6.85
C LEU A 110 4.68 -12.27 -5.98
N SER A 111 3.94 -13.21 -6.58
CA SER A 111 2.98 -14.05 -5.86
C SER A 111 3.68 -14.91 -4.82
N HIS A 112 3.09 -15.00 -3.63
CA HIS A 112 3.53 -15.87 -2.53
C HIS A 112 4.91 -15.56 -1.91
N ILE A 113 5.73 -14.68 -2.49
CA ILE A 113 7.08 -14.35 -1.99
C ILE A 113 7.08 -14.06 -0.48
N HIS A 114 6.18 -13.18 -0.01
CA HIS A 114 6.12 -12.78 1.40
C HIS A 114 5.84 -13.98 2.32
N ARG A 115 4.86 -14.82 1.96
CA ARG A 115 4.46 -15.99 2.74
C ARG A 115 5.62 -16.98 2.83
N ASP A 116 6.21 -17.31 1.68
CA ASP A 116 7.27 -18.30 1.60
C ASP A 116 8.52 -17.81 2.36
N PHE A 117 8.83 -16.51 2.27
CA PHE A 117 9.91 -15.89 3.04
C PHE A 117 9.65 -15.96 4.55
N LEU A 118 8.48 -15.52 5.02
CA LEU A 118 8.14 -15.51 6.45
C LEU A 118 8.11 -16.92 7.05
N GLN A 119 7.63 -17.92 6.29
CA GLN A 119 7.65 -19.33 6.72
C GLN A 119 9.06 -19.92 6.80
N SER A 120 10.02 -19.36 6.06
CA SER A 120 11.42 -19.79 6.09
C SER A 120 12.23 -19.15 7.22
N GLN A 121 11.68 -18.15 7.91
CA GLN A 121 12.38 -17.52 9.03
C GLN A 121 12.31 -18.42 10.28
N PRO A 122 13.41 -18.55 11.04
CA PRO A 122 13.36 -19.19 12.35
C PRO A 122 12.41 -18.41 13.27
N VAL A 123 11.63 -19.17 14.07
CA VAL A 123 10.77 -18.64 15.14
C VAL A 123 11.61 -18.07 16.28
#